data_AF-A0A9P9DSQ2-F1
#
_entry.id   AF-A0A9P9DSQ2-F1
#
_cell.length_a   1.000
_cell.length_b   1.000
_cell.length_c   1.000
_cell.angle_alpha   90.00
_cell.angle_beta   90.00
_cell.angle_gamma   90.00
#
_symmetry.space_group_name_H-M   'P 1'
#
loop_
_entity.id
_entity.type
_entity.pdbx_description
1 polymer ?
#
loop_
_entity_poly.entity_id
_entity_poly.type
_entity_poly.pdbx_seq_one_letter_code
_entity_poly.pdbx_strand_id
1 'polypeptide(L)'
;MTTNHSEKLDHALTRPGRVDLKVEFQLADRGIAREIYRFMFGQPESNIAEAIQQEGCGGNFERQADAFAAKVPESEFSPAEIIAYLLRH
;
A
#
# COMPACT_ATOMS: atom_id res chain seq x y z
N MET A 1 5.25 -3.52 19.23
CA MET A 1 6.46 -2.67 19.33
C MET A 1 6.93 -2.39 17.92
N THR A 2 7.32 -1.15 17.61
CA THR A 2 7.87 -0.75 16.30
C THR A 2 9.27 -0.14 16.52
N THR A 3 10.20 -0.41 15.61
CA THR A 3 11.55 0.19 15.63
C THR A 3 12.09 0.27 14.21
N ASN A 4 12.83 1.33 13.91
CA ASN A 4 13.58 1.44 12.66
C ASN A 4 14.95 0.73 12.74
N HIS A 5 15.41 0.40 13.95
CA HIS A 5 16.70 -0.20 14.23
C HIS A 5 16.51 -1.45 15.10
N SER A 6 16.16 -2.57 14.47
CA SER A 6 15.94 -3.83 15.18
C SER A 6 17.24 -4.46 15.68
N GLU A 7 18.35 -4.17 15.01
CA GLU A 7 19.71 -4.63 15.31
C GLU A 7 20.29 -4.01 16.60
N LYS A 8 19.74 -2.85 17.01
CA LYS A 8 20.15 -2.15 18.24
C LYS A 8 19.30 -2.53 19.45
N LEU A 9 18.29 -3.38 19.28
CA LEU A 9 17.45 -3.84 20.38
C LEU A 9 18.22 -4.83 21.27
N ASP A 10 18.01 -4.68 22.57
CA ASP A 10 18.52 -5.65 23.54
C ASP A 10 17.90 -7.03 23.31
N HIS A 11 18.73 -8.07 23.31
CA HIS A 11 18.29 -9.45 23.07
C HIS A 11 17.23 -9.91 24.08
N ALA A 12 17.25 -9.41 25.32
CA ALA A 12 16.27 -9.70 26.35
C ALA A 12 14.86 -9.19 26.00
N LEU A 13 14.75 -8.14 25.17
CA LEU A 13 13.47 -7.64 24.68
C LEU A 13 12.89 -8.51 23.56
N THR A 14 13.73 -9.18 22.78
CA THR A 14 13.30 -9.98 21.63
C THR A 14 13.14 -11.48 21.91
N ARG A 15 13.36 -11.91 23.16
CA ARG A 15 13.25 -13.33 23.53
C ARG A 15 11.80 -13.84 23.48
N PRO A 16 11.59 -15.16 23.30
CA PRO A 16 10.27 -15.77 23.37
C PRO A 16 9.53 -15.41 24.66
N GLY A 17 8.23 -15.12 24.57
CA GLY A 17 7.38 -14.65 25.66
C GLY A 17 7.42 -13.12 25.88
N ARG A 18 8.22 -12.38 25.11
CA ARG A 18 8.17 -10.91 25.02
C ARG A 18 7.77 -10.45 23.62
N VAL A 19 8.48 -10.94 22.60
CA VAL A 19 8.19 -10.67 21.18
C VAL A 19 8.22 -11.98 20.43
N ASP A 20 7.04 -12.51 20.12
CA ASP A 20 6.91 -13.83 19.48
C ASP A 20 6.82 -13.74 17.95
N LEU A 21 6.48 -12.57 17.40
CA LEU A 21 6.42 -12.31 15.96
C LEU A 21 7.19 -11.04 15.61
N LYS A 22 8.02 -11.12 14.58
CA LYS A 22 8.72 -9.99 13.98
C LYS A 22 8.30 -9.88 12.52
N VAL A 23 7.86 -8.69 12.11
CA VAL A 23 7.49 -8.38 10.73
C VAL A 23 8.29 -7.16 10.30
N GLU A 24 9.00 -7.29 9.19
CA GLU A 24 9.75 -6.19 8.60
C GLU A 24 8.86 -5.43 7.61
N PHE A 25 8.83 -4.11 7.76
CA PHE A 25 8.16 -3.23 6.80
C PHE A 25 9.19 -2.78 5.77
N GLN A 26 9.00 -3.19 4.53
CA GLN A 26 9.88 -2.85 3.42
C GLN A 26 9.39 -1.58 2.69
N LEU A 27 10.23 -1.06 1.81
CA LEU A 27 9.86 0.00 0.87
C LEU A 27 8.80 -0.50 -0.11
N ALA A 28 8.12 0.41 -0.79
CA ALA A 28 6.99 0.08 -1.63
C ALA A 28 7.43 -0.58 -2.94
N ASP A 29 6.91 -1.76 -3.19
CA ASP A 29 6.98 -2.43 -4.48
C ASP A 29 5.86 -1.96 -5.40
N ARG A 30 5.94 -2.31 -6.69
CA ARG A 30 4.88 -2.00 -7.68
C ARG A 30 3.50 -2.47 -7.24
N GLY A 31 3.42 -3.64 -6.60
CA GLY A 31 2.16 -4.15 -6.07
C GLY A 31 1.57 -3.23 -4.99
N ILE A 32 2.42 -2.75 -4.08
CA ILE A 32 2.03 -1.82 -3.02
C ILE A 32 1.61 -0.48 -3.61
N ALA A 33 2.37 0.07 -4.58
CA ALA A 33 2.02 1.31 -5.25
C ALA A 33 0.64 1.24 -5.94
N ARG A 34 0.34 0.10 -6.58
CA ARG A 34 -0.97 -0.15 -7.18
C ARG A 34 -2.08 -0.24 -6.14
N GLU A 35 -1.86 -0.98 -5.07
CA GLU A 35 -2.82 -1.11 -3.96
C GLU A 35 -3.09 0.23 -3.27
N ILE A 36 -2.08 1.06 -3.08
CA ILE A 36 -2.23 2.42 -2.54
C ILE A 36 -3.13 3.26 -3.45
N TYR A 37 -2.90 3.21 -4.77
CA TYR A 37 -3.74 3.92 -5.73
C TYR A 37 -5.19 3.43 -5.68
N ARG A 38 -5.40 2.11 -5.63
CA ARG A 38 -6.73 1.50 -5.44
C ARG A 38 -7.38 1.91 -4.13
N PHE A 39 -6.63 1.97 -3.05
CA PHE A 39 -7.16 2.37 -1.75
C PHE A 39 -7.59 3.83 -1.73
N MET A 40 -6.84 4.73 -2.37
CA MET A 40 -7.14 6.16 -2.37
C MET A 40 -8.23 6.56 -3.35
N PHE A 41 -8.29 5.93 -4.53
CA PHE A 41 -9.19 6.32 -5.61
C PHE A 41 -10.24 5.26 -5.96
N GLY A 42 -10.18 4.10 -5.31
CA GLY A 42 -11.19 3.06 -5.41
C GLY A 42 -12.49 3.58 -4.84
N GLN A 43 -13.53 3.59 -5.67
CA GLN A 43 -14.84 4.09 -5.30
C GLN A 43 -15.38 3.30 -4.09
N PRO A 44 -15.78 3.95 -2.99
CA PRO A 44 -16.68 3.31 -2.04
C PRO A 44 -18.06 3.26 -2.71
N GLU A 45 -18.38 2.12 -3.30
CA GLU A 45 -19.72 1.70 -3.75
C GLU A 45 -20.65 2.84 -4.24
N SER A 46 -20.67 3.09 -5.55
CA SER A 46 -21.91 3.58 -6.16
C SER A 46 -22.97 2.49 -6.03
N ASN A 47 -23.81 2.63 -5.00
CA ASN A 47 -25.14 2.06 -4.80
C ASN A 47 -25.43 0.75 -5.56
N ILE A 48 -25.75 -0.28 -4.78
CA ILE A 48 -26.37 -1.58 -5.12
C ILE A 48 -27.65 -1.49 -6.00
N ALA A 49 -28.04 -0.29 -6.47
CA ALA A 49 -29.16 -0.01 -7.35
C ALA A 49 -28.77 0.24 -8.84
N GLU A 50 -27.49 0.47 -9.17
CA GLU A 50 -27.06 0.75 -10.56
C GLU A 50 -26.26 -0.39 -11.22
N ALA A 51 -26.30 -1.59 -10.64
CA ALA A 51 -25.52 -2.75 -11.08
C ALA A 51 -25.95 -3.39 -12.42
N ILE A 52 -26.79 -2.73 -13.23
CA ILE A 52 -27.26 -3.28 -14.52
C ILE A 52 -26.59 -2.61 -15.74
N GLN A 53 -25.75 -1.56 -15.60
CA GLN A 53 -25.18 -0.88 -16.78
C GLN A 53 -23.67 -0.52 -16.75
N GLN A 54 -22.90 -0.91 -15.73
CA GLN A 54 -21.46 -0.58 -15.68
C GLN A 54 -20.52 -1.79 -15.78
N GLU A 55 -20.61 -2.57 -16.86
CA GLU A 55 -19.54 -3.51 -17.27
C GLU A 55 -18.36 -2.83 -17.99
N GLY A 56 -18.29 -1.48 -18.03
CA GLY A 56 -17.33 -0.74 -18.85
C GLY A 56 -16.27 0.13 -18.14
N CYS A 57 -16.48 0.53 -16.88
CA CYS A 57 -15.62 1.56 -16.23
C CYS A 57 -14.43 1.00 -15.42
N GLY A 58 -14.46 -0.26 -14.99
CA GLY A 58 -13.38 -0.86 -14.18
C GLY A 58 -12.04 -0.94 -14.93
N GLY A 59 -12.08 -1.11 -16.26
CA GLY A 59 -10.87 -1.27 -17.07
C GLY A 59 -9.98 -0.03 -17.12
N ASN A 60 -10.56 1.18 -17.10
CA ASN A 60 -9.77 2.41 -17.15
C ASN A 60 -9.07 2.67 -15.81
N PHE A 61 -9.74 2.38 -14.70
CA PHE A 61 -9.17 2.55 -13.36
C PHE A 61 -7.99 1.60 -13.12
N GLU A 62 -8.16 0.32 -13.45
CA GLU A 62 -7.09 -0.67 -13.32
C GLU A 62 -5.89 -0.33 -14.21
N ARG A 63 -6.14 0.12 -15.45
CA ARG A 63 -5.06 0.63 -16.33
C ARG A 63 -4.34 1.84 -15.75
N GLN A 64 -5.06 2.74 -15.08
CA GLN A 64 -4.44 3.90 -14.41
C GLN A 64 -3.61 3.46 -13.20
N ALA A 65 -4.11 2.52 -12.41
CA ALA A 65 -3.39 1.97 -11.27
C ALA A 65 -2.11 1.25 -11.70
N ASP A 66 -2.17 0.44 -12.76
CA ASP A 66 -0.99 -0.22 -13.35
C ASP A 66 -0.03 0.79 -13.98
N ALA A 67 -0.53 1.82 -14.68
CA ALA A 67 0.31 2.88 -15.24
C ALA A 67 1.00 3.73 -14.17
N PHE A 68 0.33 3.97 -13.04
CA PHE A 68 0.92 4.62 -11.87
C PHE A 68 2.03 3.74 -11.28
N ALA A 69 1.71 2.48 -10.98
CA ALA A 69 2.69 1.53 -10.45
C ALA A 69 3.91 1.33 -11.38
N ALA A 70 3.72 1.41 -12.70
CA ALA A 70 4.82 1.33 -13.65
C ALA A 70 5.79 2.52 -13.57
N LYS A 71 5.30 3.70 -13.19
CA LYS A 71 6.09 4.94 -13.06
C LYS A 71 6.81 5.06 -11.71
N VAL A 72 6.32 4.38 -10.68
CA VAL A 72 6.96 4.36 -9.36
C VAL A 72 8.18 3.43 -9.41
N PRO A 73 9.39 3.92 -9.11
CA PRO A 73 10.58 3.08 -8.94
C PRO A 73 10.39 2.04 -7.85
N GLU A 74 10.87 0.82 -8.08
CA GLU A 74 10.75 -0.29 -7.13
C GLU A 74 11.67 -0.08 -5.92
N SER A 75 11.12 -0.28 -4.71
CA SER A 75 11.84 -0.27 -3.45
C SER A 75 12.65 1.01 -3.17
N GLU A 76 12.20 2.16 -3.67
CA GLU A 76 12.82 3.47 -3.41
C GLU A 76 12.01 4.31 -2.42
N PHE A 77 10.68 4.32 -2.58
CA PHE A 77 9.79 5.14 -1.77
C PHE A 77 9.08 4.30 -0.71
N SER A 78 8.84 4.90 0.46
CA SER A 78 7.97 4.31 1.47
C SER A 78 6.48 4.44 1.05
N PRO A 79 5.61 3.53 1.53
CA PRO A 79 4.16 3.67 1.31
C PRO A 79 3.61 5.04 1.72
N ALA A 80 4.15 5.63 2.79
CA ALA A 80 3.72 6.93 3.28
C ALA A 80 4.08 8.08 2.32
N GLU A 81 5.25 8.03 1.68
CA GLU A 81 5.66 9.03 0.69
C GLU A 81 4.77 8.98 -0.56
N ILE A 82 4.42 7.77 -1.00
CA ILE A 82 3.49 7.57 -2.12
C ILE A 82 2.12 8.16 -1.79
N ILE A 83 1.58 7.87 -0.60
CA ILE A 83 0.30 8.44 -0.14
C ILE A 83 0.38 9.97 -0.06
N ALA A 84 1.47 10.50 0.51
CA ALA A 84 1.66 11.95 0.62
C ALA A 84 1.74 12.63 -0.74
N TYR A 85 2.37 11.99 -1.73
CA TYR A 85 2.39 12.47 -3.11
C TYR A 85 0.99 12.51 -3.72
N LEU A 86 0.20 11.46 -3.52
CA LEU A 86 -1.18 11.36 -4.03
C LEU A 86 -2.15 12.32 -3.36
N LEU A 87 -1.92 12.74 -2.11
CA LEU A 87 -2.75 13.73 -1.41
C LEU A 87 -2.48 15.19 -1.84
N ARG A 88 -1.34 15.45 -2.49
CA ARG A 88 -0.98 16.81 -2.97
C ARG A 88 -1.59 17.15 -4.32
N HIS A 89 -2.13 16.16 -5.02
CA HIS A 89 -2.70 16.26 -6.35
C HIS A 89 -4.16 15.84 -6.33
#